data_AF-K5XRX0-F1
#
_entry.id   AF-K5XRX0-F1
#
_cell.length_a   1.000
_cell.length_b   1.000
_cell.length_c   1.000
_cell.angle_alpha   90.00
_cell.angle_beta   90.00
_cell.angle_gamma   90.00
#
_symmetry.space_group_name_H-M   'P 1'
#
loop_
_entity.id
_entity.type
_entity.pdbx_description
1 polymer ?
#
loop_
_entity_poly.entity_id
_entity_poly.type
_entity_poly.pdbx_seq_one_letter_code
_entity_poly.pdbx_strand_id
1 'polypeptide(L)'
;MNPVHHQPEPTLTAAPLPTAQLESLKFKSTQIIESINGLAWSIKNNDLAAMPSWPDILSKYNILLSQTLNFSNALLQTQTVRSHHLGRPTVQQNIYERIAIHPLTGMTEQELDTEAAPLLRNQQTLDVLQTENETVRRLAEHMSTRGSLGVLGAPPPASSNGFGYGIHAAPKKPEYEDVLRECTEIRNAHDQRVDRAVRAVTMLRDKFDWKQRVEVEVEEPEELEWDPRFGLADSTSASGGPAGVLAGLGREDDEESSEDEENHVEDELTLPIESSPGLFSASGSGTGNTPAAMDTSIQ
;
A
#
# COMPACT_ATOMS: atom_id res chain seq x y z
N MET A 1 23.47 16.09 63.15
CA MET A 1 23.42 14.82 62.37
C MET A 1 21.99 14.66 61.90
N ASN A 2 21.71 15.03 60.64
CA ASN A 2 20.37 14.85 60.06
C ASN A 2 20.27 13.41 59.51
N PRO A 3 19.17 12.69 59.79
CA PRO A 3 18.95 11.37 59.23
C PRO A 3 18.71 11.49 57.72
N VAL A 4 19.51 10.76 56.94
CA VAL A 4 19.32 10.60 55.50
C VAL A 4 18.05 9.79 55.28
N HIS A 5 16.99 10.45 54.80
CA HIS A 5 15.81 9.78 54.30
C HIS A 5 16.21 8.98 53.05
N HIS A 6 16.39 7.67 53.20
CA HIS A 6 16.35 6.75 52.07
C HIS A 6 14.92 6.76 51.52
N GLN A 7 14.66 7.56 50.48
CA GLN A 7 13.47 7.35 49.66
C GLN A 7 13.55 5.94 49.07
N PRO A 8 12.51 5.10 49.20
CA PRO A 8 12.46 3.84 48.48
C PRO A 8 12.50 4.15 46.99
N GLU A 9 13.46 3.53 46.30
CA GLU A 9 13.59 3.60 44.86
C GLU A 9 12.23 3.26 44.21
N PRO A 10 11.72 4.06 43.26
CA PRO A 10 10.49 3.76 42.56
C PRO A 10 10.70 2.48 41.76
N THR A 11 10.30 1.35 42.34
CA THR A 11 10.27 0.06 41.67
C THR A 11 9.12 0.09 40.66
N LEU A 12 9.46 0.25 39.38
CA LEU A 12 8.52 0.09 38.29
C LEU A 12 7.97 -1.34 38.35
N THR A 13 6.76 -1.51 38.87
CA THR A 13 6.07 -2.81 38.85
C THR A 13 5.83 -3.19 37.40
N ALA A 14 6.48 -4.27 36.95
CA ALA A 14 6.36 -4.76 35.58
C ALA A 14 4.90 -5.06 35.24
N ALA A 15 4.37 -4.37 34.23
CA ALA A 15 3.05 -4.66 33.69
C ALA A 15 3.04 -6.07 33.06
N PRO A 16 1.91 -6.79 33.09
CA PRO A 16 1.80 -8.08 32.40
C PRO A 16 2.02 -7.88 30.90
N LEU A 17 3.15 -8.37 30.40
CA LEU A 17 3.52 -8.26 28.98
C LEU A 17 2.83 -9.37 28.17
N PRO A 18 2.48 -9.09 26.90
CA PRO A 18 1.99 -10.08 25.95
C PRO A 18 3.13 -11.00 25.47
N THR A 19 3.67 -11.84 26.38
CA THR A 19 4.89 -12.62 26.15
C THR A 19 4.78 -13.56 24.96
N ALA A 20 3.67 -14.27 24.83
CA ALA A 20 3.43 -15.18 23.70
C ALA A 20 3.43 -14.44 22.34
N GLN A 21 2.87 -13.23 22.29
CA GLN A 21 2.87 -12.41 21.07
C GLN A 21 4.27 -11.89 20.75
N LEU A 22 5.04 -11.48 21.76
CA LEU A 22 6.42 -11.03 21.60
C LEU A 22 7.35 -12.17 21.17
N GLU A 23 7.17 -13.37 21.72
CA GLU A 23 7.90 -14.57 21.31
C GLU A 23 7.58 -14.97 19.86
N SER A 24 6.30 -14.90 19.47
CA SER A 24 5.90 -15.10 18.08
C SER A 24 6.52 -14.08 17.13
N LEU A 25 6.53 -12.80 17.53
CA LEU A 25 7.12 -11.73 16.74
C LEU A 25 8.65 -11.91 16.60
N LYS A 26 9.32 -12.29 17.69
CA LYS A 26 10.75 -12.64 17.68
C LYS A 26 11.02 -13.78 16.70
N PHE A 27 10.27 -14.87 16.77
CA PHE A 27 10.42 -16.01 15.88
C PHE A 27 10.23 -15.61 14.40
N LYS A 28 9.19 -14.82 14.09
CA LYS A 28 8.95 -14.31 12.73
C LYS A 28 10.08 -13.40 12.24
N SER A 29 10.60 -12.52 13.12
CA SER A 29 11.76 -11.68 12.80
C SER A 29 13.00 -12.51 12.49
N THR A 30 13.28 -13.55 13.29
CA THR A 30 14.38 -14.49 13.02
C THR A 30 14.24 -15.19 11.67
N GLN A 31 13.04 -15.64 11.31
CA GLN A 31 12.81 -16.25 9.99
C GLN A 31 13.10 -15.30 8.83
N ILE A 32 12.71 -14.02 8.96
CA ILE A 32 13.00 -13.00 7.95
C ILE A 32 14.51 -12.80 7.82
N ILE A 33 15.23 -12.70 8.94
CA ILE A 33 16.69 -12.57 8.94
C ILE A 33 17.35 -13.77 8.24
N GLU A 34 16.90 -14.99 8.54
CA GLU A 34 17.39 -16.22 7.89
C GLU A 34 17.12 -16.20 6.38
N SER A 35 15.93 -15.77 5.95
CA SER A 35 15.58 -15.65 4.53
C SER A 35 16.41 -14.59 3.80
N ILE A 36 16.64 -13.43 4.43
CA ILE A 36 17.52 -12.37 3.92
C ILE A 36 18.93 -12.90 3.74
N ASN A 37 19.48 -13.56 4.77
CA ASN A 37 20.82 -14.13 4.71
C ASN A 37 20.91 -15.23 3.65
N GLY A 38 19.86 -16.05 3.49
CA GLY A 38 19.80 -17.08 2.45
C GLY A 38 19.81 -16.49 1.04
N LEU A 39 19.11 -15.38 0.81
CA LEU A 39 19.16 -14.64 -0.46
C LEU A 39 20.53 -13.99 -0.68
N ALA A 40 21.04 -13.29 0.32
CA ALA A 40 22.35 -12.63 0.25
C ALA A 40 23.47 -13.65 0.00
N TRP A 41 23.41 -14.81 0.64
CA TRP A 41 24.35 -15.90 0.40
C TRP A 41 24.21 -16.47 -1.00
N SER A 42 22.98 -16.69 -1.49
CA SER A 42 22.77 -17.13 -2.88
C SER A 42 23.38 -16.17 -3.90
N ILE A 43 23.35 -14.86 -3.63
CA ILE A 43 23.94 -13.83 -4.50
C ILE A 43 25.47 -13.81 -4.37
N LYS A 44 26.01 -13.97 -3.16
CA LYS A 44 27.46 -13.84 -2.87
C LYS A 44 28.26 -15.12 -3.16
N ASN A 45 27.68 -16.29 -2.95
CA ASN A 45 28.36 -17.59 -3.02
C ASN A 45 28.08 -18.35 -4.32
N ASN A 46 27.68 -17.65 -5.39
CA ASN A 46 27.68 -18.31 -6.70
C ASN A 46 29.14 -18.48 -7.14
N ASP A 47 29.67 -19.70 -6.98
CA ASP A 47 31.05 -20.09 -7.35
C ASP A 47 31.35 -19.90 -8.84
N LEU A 48 30.30 -19.83 -9.64
CA LEU A 48 30.35 -19.36 -11.01
C LEU A 48 30.19 -17.84 -10.94
N ALA A 49 31.11 -17.07 -11.54
CA ALA A 49 31.02 -15.61 -11.68
C ALA A 49 29.80 -15.12 -12.51
N ALA A 50 28.74 -15.93 -12.60
CA ALA A 50 27.44 -15.61 -13.11
C ALA A 50 26.49 -15.29 -11.94
N MET A 51 25.47 -14.48 -12.19
CA MET A 51 24.39 -14.27 -11.23
C MET A 51 23.55 -15.54 -11.09
N PRO A 52 22.92 -15.82 -9.92
CA PRO A 52 21.93 -16.88 -9.82
C PRO A 52 20.81 -16.70 -10.86
N SER A 53 20.16 -17.80 -11.23
CA SER A 53 19.07 -17.72 -12.21
C SER A 53 17.96 -16.80 -11.70
N TRP A 54 17.37 -16.01 -12.59
CA TRP A 54 16.27 -15.11 -12.21
C TRP A 54 15.10 -15.83 -11.51
N PRO A 55 14.67 -17.03 -11.95
CA PRO A 55 13.65 -17.81 -11.24
C PRO A 55 14.01 -18.11 -9.77
N ASP A 56 15.27 -18.41 -9.47
CA ASP A 56 15.72 -18.70 -8.11
C ASP A 56 15.67 -17.45 -7.22
N ILE A 57 16.10 -16.30 -7.76
CA ILE A 57 16.03 -15.01 -7.08
C ILE A 57 14.57 -14.65 -6.80
N LEU A 58 13.70 -14.79 -7.80
CA LEU A 58 12.28 -14.48 -7.69
C LEU A 58 11.58 -15.36 -6.65
N SER A 59 11.90 -16.66 -6.62
CA SER A 59 11.38 -17.59 -5.63
C SER A 59 11.75 -17.18 -4.20
N LYS A 60 13.04 -16.88 -3.95
CA LYS A 60 13.52 -16.41 -2.64
C LYS A 60 12.93 -15.05 -2.25
N TYR A 61 12.76 -14.15 -3.21
CA TYR A 61 12.11 -12.87 -2.99
C TYR A 61 10.63 -13.02 -2.59
N ASN A 62 9.88 -13.91 -3.26
CA ASN A 62 8.48 -14.19 -2.92
C ASN A 62 8.33 -14.77 -1.51
N ILE A 63 9.28 -15.62 -1.08
CA ILE A 63 9.33 -16.09 0.32
C ILE A 63 9.50 -14.91 1.27
N LEU A 64 10.46 -14.03 1.01
CA LEU A 64 10.74 -12.85 1.82
C LEU A 64 9.52 -11.91 1.89
N LEU A 65 8.84 -11.70 0.76
CA LEU A 65 7.61 -10.93 0.67
C LEU A 65 6.50 -11.52 1.55
N SER A 66 6.27 -12.84 1.45
CA SER A 66 5.25 -13.53 2.26
C SER A 66 5.55 -13.47 3.76
N GLN A 67 6.83 -13.60 4.15
CA GLN A 67 7.27 -13.51 5.54
C GLN A 67 7.10 -12.09 6.08
N THR A 68 7.46 -11.08 5.28
CA THR A 68 7.28 -9.65 5.63
C THR A 68 5.82 -9.31 5.81
N LEU A 69 4.94 -9.78 4.92
CA LEU A 69 3.50 -9.61 5.05
C LEU A 69 2.96 -10.28 6.32
N ASN A 70 3.39 -11.51 6.62
CA ASN A 70 3.02 -12.22 7.84
C ASN A 70 3.50 -11.52 9.12
N PHE A 71 4.65 -10.86 9.06
CA PHE A 71 5.19 -10.06 10.16
C PHE A 71 4.41 -8.75 10.33
N SER A 72 4.09 -8.05 9.23
CA SER A 72 3.23 -6.86 9.25
C SER A 72 1.85 -7.16 9.83
N ASN A 73 1.20 -8.25 9.41
CA ASN A 73 -0.09 -8.68 9.96
C ASN A 73 -0.01 -9.01 11.46
N ALA A 74 1.12 -9.54 11.94
CA ALA A 74 1.34 -9.77 13.36
C ALA A 74 1.46 -8.45 14.14
N LEU A 75 2.13 -7.44 13.58
CA LEU A 75 2.25 -6.10 14.19
C LEU A 75 0.92 -5.34 14.24
N LEU A 76 0.04 -5.55 13.26
CA LEU A 76 -1.28 -4.94 13.19
C LEU A 76 -2.32 -5.63 14.09
N GLN A 77 -1.95 -6.72 14.78
CA GLN A 77 -2.89 -7.50 15.57
C GLN A 77 -3.44 -6.69 16.76
N THR A 78 -4.65 -6.18 16.61
CA THR A 78 -5.37 -5.48 17.69
C THR A 78 -5.99 -6.49 18.66
N GLN A 79 -5.91 -6.21 19.96
CA GLN A 79 -6.68 -6.95 20.96
C GLN A 79 -7.82 -6.11 21.50
N THR A 80 -8.97 -6.75 21.68
CA THR A 80 -10.09 -6.17 22.42
C THR A 80 -9.80 -6.29 23.91
N VAL A 81 -9.30 -5.21 24.51
CA VAL A 81 -9.15 -5.14 25.96
C VAL A 81 -10.48 -4.71 26.56
N ARG A 82 -11.10 -5.59 27.36
CA ARG A 82 -12.28 -5.21 28.16
C ARG A 82 -11.84 -4.21 29.22
N SER A 83 -12.29 -2.98 29.06
CA SER A 83 -12.22 -1.98 30.12
C SER A 83 -13.08 -2.40 31.31
N HIS A 84 -12.47 -2.59 32.48
CA HIS A 84 -13.17 -2.91 33.73
C HIS A 84 -14.01 -1.76 34.30
N HIS A 85 -14.10 -0.63 33.60
CA HIS A 85 -14.97 0.47 33.99
C HIS A 85 -16.33 0.34 33.28
N LEU A 86 -17.39 0.27 34.10
CA LEU A 86 -18.77 0.23 33.61
C LEU A 86 -19.02 1.40 32.65
N GLY A 87 -19.35 1.08 31.39
CA GLY A 87 -19.94 2.03 30.44
C GLY A 87 -19.02 2.59 29.35
N ARG A 88 -17.75 2.21 29.24
CA ARG A 88 -16.90 2.66 28.12
C ARG A 88 -16.92 1.65 26.95
N PRO A 89 -17.07 2.12 25.69
CA PRO A 89 -17.00 1.25 24.53
C PRO A 89 -15.67 0.48 24.48
N THR A 90 -15.73 -0.78 24.05
CA THR A 90 -14.55 -1.60 23.78
C THR A 90 -13.76 -0.98 22.65
N VAL A 91 -12.56 -0.46 22.95
CA VAL A 91 -11.65 0.07 21.93
C VAL A 91 -10.69 -1.06 21.53
N GLN A 92 -10.67 -1.41 20.24
CA GLN A 92 -9.61 -2.24 19.69
C GLN A 92 -8.33 -1.41 19.66
N GLN A 93 -7.29 -1.89 20.36
CA GLN A 93 -6.02 -1.18 20.41
C GLN A 93 -4.89 -2.13 20.04
N ASN A 94 -3.87 -1.58 19.41
CA ASN A 94 -2.63 -2.30 19.19
C ASN A 94 -1.93 -2.47 20.53
N ILE A 95 -1.57 -3.71 20.86
CA ILE A 95 -0.93 -4.04 22.15
C ILE A 95 0.48 -3.43 22.20
N TYR A 96 1.16 -3.38 21.06
CA TYR A 96 2.56 -2.97 20.98
C TYR A 96 2.75 -1.47 21.21
N GLU A 97 1.75 -0.64 20.89
CA GLU A 97 1.80 0.82 21.10
C GLU A 97 1.87 1.22 22.58
N ARG A 98 1.47 0.33 23.49
CA ARG A 98 1.47 0.60 24.94
C ARG A 98 2.73 0.09 25.65
N ILE A 99 3.61 -0.61 24.94
CA ILE A 99 4.81 -1.20 25.52
C ILE A 99 5.92 -0.15 25.50
N ALA A 100 6.37 0.25 26.68
CA ALA A 100 7.58 1.06 26.85
C ALA A 100 8.75 0.15 27.22
N ILE A 101 9.81 0.20 26.42
CA ILE A 101 11.04 -0.57 26.67
C ILE A 101 11.97 0.32 27.48
N HIS A 102 12.40 -0.18 28.64
CA HIS A 102 13.43 0.44 29.46
C HIS A 102 14.47 -0.62 29.84
N PRO A 103 15.74 -0.24 30.01
CA PRO A 103 16.73 -1.18 30.50
C PRO A 103 16.39 -1.69 31.90
N LEU A 104 16.55 -3.00 32.11
CA LEU A 104 16.25 -3.67 33.38
C LEU A 104 17.32 -3.43 34.45
N THR A 105 18.55 -3.16 34.03
CA THR A 105 19.68 -2.87 34.92
C THR A 105 19.91 -1.37 34.94
N GLY A 106 20.06 -0.79 36.14
CA GLY A 106 20.52 0.59 36.27
C GLY A 106 21.88 0.74 35.60
N MET A 107 21.92 1.51 34.53
CA MET A 107 23.12 1.82 33.76
C MET A 107 23.45 3.30 33.93
N THR A 108 24.73 3.66 33.83
CA THR A 108 25.13 5.06 33.81
C THR A 108 24.68 5.74 32.52
N GLU A 109 24.54 7.07 32.51
CA GLU A 109 24.15 7.83 31.32
C GLU A 109 25.07 7.57 30.12
N GLN A 110 26.38 7.42 30.37
CA GLN A 110 27.36 7.11 29.33
C GLN A 110 27.20 5.70 28.74
N GLU A 111 26.86 4.70 29.57
CA GLU A 111 26.59 3.32 29.13
C GLU A 111 25.26 3.25 28.37
N LEU A 112 24.24 3.99 28.81
CA LEU A 112 22.96 4.13 28.12
C LEU A 112 23.17 4.67 26.70
N ASP A 113 23.93 5.75 26.56
CA ASP A 113 24.19 6.38 25.26
C ASP A 113 25.04 5.51 24.32
N THR A 114 25.97 4.72 24.87
CA THR A 114 26.90 3.92 24.07
C THR A 114 26.29 2.58 23.65
N GLU A 115 25.60 1.88 24.56
CA GLU A 115 25.17 0.49 24.34
C GLU A 115 23.67 0.39 23.99
N ALA A 116 22.82 1.10 24.72
CA ALA A 116 21.37 0.95 24.59
C ALA A 116 20.78 1.92 23.56
N ALA A 117 21.26 3.16 23.50
CA ALA A 117 20.72 4.19 22.62
C ALA A 117 20.77 3.82 21.13
N PRO A 118 21.83 3.16 20.60
CA PRO A 118 21.83 2.71 19.21
C PRO A 118 20.79 1.62 18.92
N LEU A 119 20.52 0.74 19.90
CA LEU A 119 19.59 -0.39 19.75
C LEU A 119 18.13 0.03 19.94
N LEU A 120 17.88 0.98 20.83
CA LEU A 120 16.56 1.55 21.10
C LEU A 120 16.21 2.69 20.14
N ARG A 121 17.09 2.98 19.18
CA ARG A 121 16.91 4.07 18.23
C ARG A 121 15.79 3.75 17.26
N ASN A 122 14.72 4.53 17.33
CA ASN A 122 13.66 4.53 16.33
C ASN A 122 14.01 5.42 15.12
N GLN A 123 15.30 5.61 14.82
CA GLN A 123 15.69 6.43 13.67
C GLN A 123 15.51 5.63 12.40
N GLN A 124 14.63 6.14 11.56
CA GLN A 124 14.44 5.70 10.21
C GLN A 124 15.72 5.85 9.37
N THR A 125 15.97 4.91 8.46
CA THR A 125 17.07 5.01 7.49
C THR A 125 16.90 6.25 6.61
N LEU A 126 18.01 6.93 6.29
CA LEU A 126 17.98 8.18 5.52
C LEU A 126 17.22 8.05 4.18
N ASP A 127 17.37 6.92 3.48
CA ASP A 127 16.69 6.68 2.21
C ASP A 127 15.16 6.64 2.35
N VAL A 128 14.67 6.08 3.46
CA VAL A 128 13.24 6.02 3.74
C VAL A 128 12.73 7.43 4.09
N LEU A 129 13.49 8.19 4.87
CA LEU A 129 13.16 9.58 5.20
C LEU A 129 13.11 10.46 3.94
N GLN A 130 14.06 10.29 3.02
CA GLN A 130 14.06 11.01 1.73
C GLN A 130 12.83 10.65 0.89
N THR A 131 12.49 9.36 0.82
CA THR A 131 11.32 8.87 0.08
C THR A 131 10.01 9.38 0.69
N GLU A 132 9.89 9.40 2.02
CA GLU A 132 8.73 9.96 2.73
C GLU A 132 8.59 11.47 2.48
N ASN A 133 9.69 12.22 2.52
CA ASN A 133 9.64 13.65 2.22
C ASN A 133 9.19 13.89 0.77
N GLU A 134 9.75 13.16 -0.18
CA GLU A 134 9.39 13.29 -1.60
C GLU A 134 7.92 12.93 -1.85
N THR A 135 7.41 11.87 -1.22
CA THR A 135 6.00 11.48 -1.34
C THR A 135 5.06 12.50 -0.71
N VAL A 136 5.38 13.03 0.47
CA VAL A 136 4.60 14.10 1.11
C VAL A 136 4.62 15.37 0.28
N ARG A 137 5.78 15.73 -0.31
CA ARG A 137 5.92 16.88 -1.20
C ARG A 137 5.05 16.76 -2.44
N ARG A 138 5.13 15.62 -3.16
CA ARG A 138 4.29 15.35 -4.33
C ARG A 138 2.81 15.35 -3.98
N LEU A 139 2.42 14.75 -2.85
CA LEU A 139 1.04 14.78 -2.39
C LEU A 139 0.59 16.23 -2.15
N ALA A 140 1.40 17.04 -1.46
CA ALA A 140 1.10 18.43 -1.20
C ALA A 140 0.98 19.27 -2.49
N GLU A 141 1.75 18.98 -3.54
CA GLU A 141 1.63 19.67 -4.83
C GLU A 141 0.26 19.44 -5.49
N HIS A 142 -0.36 18.28 -5.26
CA HIS A 142 -1.68 17.93 -5.80
C HIS A 142 -2.86 18.28 -4.87
N MET A 143 -2.60 18.58 -3.59
CA MET A 143 -3.62 19.01 -2.65
C MET A 143 -4.02 20.46 -2.88
N SER A 144 -5.33 20.75 -2.81
CA SER A 144 -5.86 22.12 -2.87
C SER A 144 -5.38 22.98 -1.70
N THR A 145 -5.23 22.38 -0.51
CA THR A 145 -4.67 23.04 0.68
C THR A 145 -3.15 23.18 0.65
N ARG A 146 -2.47 22.54 -0.31
CA ARG A 146 -1.01 22.36 -0.34
C ARG A 146 -0.43 21.67 0.89
N GLY A 147 -1.23 20.84 1.55
CA GLY A 147 -0.82 20.09 2.74
C GLY A 147 -0.33 21.00 3.88
N SER A 148 0.63 20.50 4.67
CA SER A 148 1.24 21.26 5.77
C SER A 148 2.03 22.49 5.29
N LEU A 149 2.50 22.51 4.03
CA LEU A 149 3.17 23.67 3.45
C LEU A 149 2.21 24.85 3.25
N GLY A 150 0.94 24.61 2.93
CA GLY A 150 -0.05 25.69 2.83
C GLY A 150 -0.42 26.30 4.18
N VAL A 151 -0.43 25.48 5.24
CA VAL A 151 -0.70 25.91 6.62
C VAL A 151 0.48 26.69 7.21
N LEU A 152 1.72 26.24 6.99
CA LEU A 152 2.93 26.90 7.50
C LEU A 152 3.45 28.00 6.58
N GLY A 153 3.04 27.99 5.32
CA GLY A 153 3.45 28.96 4.31
C GLY A 153 3.02 30.39 4.65
N ALA A 154 3.76 31.34 4.06
CA ALA A 154 3.33 32.73 4.05
C ALA A 154 1.94 32.81 3.40
N PRO A 155 1.01 33.62 3.94
CA PRO A 155 -0.28 33.82 3.30
C PRO A 155 -0.03 34.26 1.85
N PRO A 156 -0.79 33.72 0.88
CA PRO A 156 -0.61 34.11 -0.51
C PRO A 156 -0.68 35.65 -0.60
N PRO A 157 0.21 36.30 -1.37
CA PRO A 157 0.19 37.74 -1.50
C PRO A 157 -1.21 38.15 -1.92
N ALA A 158 -1.84 39.05 -1.15
CA ALA A 158 -3.16 39.56 -1.47
C ALA A 158 -3.15 40.03 -2.93
N SER A 159 -4.00 39.43 -3.75
CA SER A 159 -4.11 39.75 -5.17
C SER A 159 -4.30 41.25 -5.31
N SER A 160 -3.28 41.96 -5.82
CA SER A 160 -3.27 43.42 -5.94
C SER A 160 -4.18 43.96 -7.05
N ASN A 161 -5.03 43.12 -7.63
CA ASN A 161 -5.88 43.47 -8.76
C ASN A 161 -7.36 43.42 -8.36
N GLY A 162 -7.93 44.58 -8.03
CA GLY A 162 -9.37 44.73 -7.89
C GLY A 162 -9.83 46.00 -7.19
N PHE A 163 -9.71 47.14 -7.86
CA PHE A 163 -10.52 48.33 -7.58
C PHE A 163 -12.00 47.97 -7.84
N GLY A 164 -12.70 47.45 -6.83
CA GLY A 164 -14.09 47.05 -7.00
C GLY A 164 -14.74 46.68 -5.66
N TYR A 165 -15.70 47.49 -5.24
CA TYR A 165 -16.60 47.22 -4.13
C TYR A 165 -17.34 45.89 -4.36
N GLY A 166 -16.82 44.81 -3.79
CA GLY A 166 -17.44 43.48 -3.87
C GLY A 166 -16.94 42.60 -2.75
N ILE A 167 -17.86 42.13 -1.90
CA ILE A 167 -17.65 41.31 -0.71
C ILE A 167 -17.26 39.88 -1.13
N HIS A 168 -16.14 39.71 -1.82
CA HIS A 168 -15.54 38.40 -2.03
C HIS A 168 -14.46 38.23 -0.96
N ALA A 169 -14.82 37.48 0.08
CA ALA A 169 -13.95 37.17 1.19
C ALA A 169 -12.59 36.68 0.67
N ALA A 170 -11.52 37.32 1.13
CA ALA A 170 -10.16 36.89 0.82
C ALA A 170 -10.01 35.37 1.10
N PRO A 171 -9.28 34.63 0.25
CA PRO A 171 -9.10 33.20 0.43
C PRO A 171 -8.54 32.94 1.82
N LYS A 172 -9.32 32.24 2.65
CA LYS A 172 -8.91 31.90 4.02
C LYS A 172 -7.66 31.04 3.94
N LYS A 173 -6.70 31.32 4.83
CA LYS A 173 -5.50 30.49 4.97
C LYS A 173 -5.97 29.07 5.35
N PRO A 174 -5.54 28.01 4.64
CA PRO A 174 -5.89 26.64 5.01
C PRO A 174 -5.48 26.36 6.45
N GLU A 175 -6.39 25.79 7.24
CA GLU A 175 -6.09 25.31 8.58
C GLU A 175 -5.71 23.84 8.56
N TYR A 176 -5.06 23.35 9.64
CA TYR A 176 -4.66 21.94 9.74
C TYR A 176 -5.86 20.98 9.64
N GLU A 177 -7.01 21.39 10.18
CA GLU A 177 -8.27 20.65 10.08
C GLU A 177 -8.76 20.50 8.63
N ASP A 178 -8.52 21.50 7.77
CA ASP A 178 -8.89 21.44 6.36
C ASP A 178 -7.99 20.45 5.60
N VAL A 179 -6.69 20.42 5.92
CA VAL A 179 -5.73 19.45 5.37
C VAL A 179 -6.13 18.02 5.75
N LEU A 180 -6.46 17.77 7.03
CA LEU A 180 -6.87 16.45 7.49
C LEU A 180 -8.18 15.98 6.84
N ARG A 181 -9.13 16.90 6.65
CA ARG A 181 -10.39 16.63 5.96
C ARG A 181 -10.13 16.25 4.50
N GLU A 182 -9.31 17.02 3.80
CA GLU A 182 -8.93 16.74 2.41
C GLU A 182 -8.21 15.39 2.29
N CYS A 183 -7.25 15.08 3.18
CA CYS A 183 -6.59 13.77 3.22
C CYS A 183 -7.59 12.61 3.40
N THR A 184 -8.60 12.81 4.26
CA THR A 184 -9.65 11.81 4.49
C THR A 184 -10.52 11.61 3.26
N GLU A 185 -10.86 12.69 2.56
CA GLU A 185 -11.61 12.67 1.30
C GLU A 185 -10.83 11.96 0.19
N ILE A 186 -9.56 12.33 -0.02
CA ILE A 186 -8.66 11.70 -0.99
C ILE A 186 -8.57 10.19 -0.74
N ARG A 187 -8.37 9.79 0.53
CA ARG A 187 -8.33 8.38 0.91
C ARG A 187 -9.63 7.67 0.56
N ASN A 188 -10.78 8.22 0.98
CA ASN A 188 -12.08 7.59 0.72
C ASN A 188 -12.36 7.47 -0.79
N ALA A 189 -12.05 8.50 -1.58
CA ALA A 189 -12.22 8.47 -3.03
C ALA A 189 -11.28 7.46 -3.72
N HIS A 190 -10.05 7.31 -3.22
CA HIS A 190 -9.13 6.27 -3.67
C HIS A 190 -9.66 4.87 -3.33
N ASP A 191 -10.05 4.62 -2.08
CA ASP A 191 -10.53 3.31 -1.64
C ASP A 191 -11.79 2.88 -2.41
N GLN A 192 -12.72 3.81 -2.69
CA GLN A 192 -13.87 3.54 -3.55
C GLN A 192 -13.48 3.16 -4.99
N ARG A 193 -12.43 3.78 -5.56
CA ARG A 193 -11.92 3.40 -6.88
C ARG A 193 -11.32 1.99 -6.86
N VAL A 194 -10.51 1.68 -5.84
CA VAL A 194 -9.95 0.34 -5.65
C VAL A 194 -11.06 -0.70 -5.49
N ASP A 195 -12.07 -0.44 -4.67
CA ASP A 195 -13.20 -1.35 -4.46
C ASP A 195 -14.00 -1.62 -5.73
N ARG A 196 -14.17 -0.60 -6.59
CA ARG A 196 -14.81 -0.77 -7.90
C ARG A 196 -13.95 -1.63 -8.83
N ALA A 197 -12.65 -1.36 -8.89
CA ALA A 197 -11.70 -2.12 -9.71
C ALA A 197 -11.63 -3.60 -9.27
N VAL A 198 -11.52 -3.87 -7.97
CA VAL A 198 -11.47 -5.24 -7.43
C VAL A 198 -12.76 -6.00 -7.75
N ARG A 199 -13.93 -5.35 -7.63
CA ARG A 199 -15.21 -5.95 -8.02
C ARG A 199 -15.27 -6.27 -9.51
N ALA A 200 -14.84 -5.34 -10.37
CA ALA A 200 -14.80 -5.55 -11.81
C ALA A 200 -13.88 -6.72 -12.19
N VAL A 201 -12.66 -6.78 -11.64
CA VAL A 201 -11.70 -7.88 -11.86
C VAL A 201 -12.28 -9.22 -11.38
N THR A 202 -12.94 -9.23 -10.23
CA THR A 202 -13.61 -10.44 -9.71
C THR A 202 -14.72 -10.91 -10.66
N MET A 203 -15.55 -9.99 -11.16
CA MET A 203 -16.59 -10.31 -12.14
C MET A 203 -16.01 -10.85 -13.45
N LEU A 204 -14.89 -10.31 -13.93
CA LEU A 204 -14.22 -10.81 -15.13
C LEU A 204 -13.65 -12.21 -14.91
N ARG A 205 -12.98 -12.44 -13.77
CA ARG A 205 -12.46 -13.75 -13.39
C ARG A 205 -13.56 -14.81 -13.33
N ASP A 206 -14.74 -14.46 -12.85
CA ASP A 206 -15.86 -15.39 -12.70
C ASP A 206 -16.63 -15.59 -14.02
N LYS A 207 -16.66 -14.59 -14.90
CA LYS A 207 -17.31 -14.68 -16.23
C LYS A 207 -16.52 -15.50 -17.25
N PHE A 208 -15.19 -15.48 -17.17
CA PHE A 208 -14.32 -16.18 -18.12
C PHE A 208 -13.65 -17.38 -17.44
N ASP A 209 -13.96 -18.60 -17.89
CA ASP A 209 -13.22 -19.79 -17.46
C ASP A 209 -11.84 -19.80 -18.14
N TRP A 210 -10.90 -19.15 -17.46
CA TRP A 210 -9.51 -19.02 -17.88
C TRP A 210 -8.74 -20.34 -17.83
N LYS A 211 -9.28 -21.39 -17.19
CA LYS A 211 -8.69 -22.74 -17.23
C LYS A 211 -9.06 -23.47 -18.51
N GLN A 212 -10.27 -23.31 -19.02
CA GLN A 212 -10.70 -23.91 -20.28
C GLN A 212 -9.89 -23.40 -21.48
N ARG A 213 -9.46 -22.13 -21.47
CA ARG A 213 -8.62 -21.58 -22.56
C ARG A 213 -7.18 -22.05 -22.57
N VAL A 214 -6.73 -22.75 -21.53
CA VAL A 214 -5.41 -23.43 -21.53
C VAL A 214 -5.54 -24.87 -22.05
N GLU A 215 -6.77 -25.43 -22.11
CA GLU A 215 -7.07 -26.76 -22.64
C GLU A 215 -7.68 -26.73 -24.05
N VAL A 216 -8.07 -25.56 -24.57
CA VAL A 216 -8.39 -25.38 -25.99
C VAL A 216 -7.08 -25.46 -26.77
N GLU A 217 -6.77 -26.69 -27.18
CA GLU A 217 -6.29 -27.06 -28.49
C GLU A 217 -6.67 -25.97 -29.51
N VAL A 218 -5.75 -25.05 -29.79
CA VAL A 218 -5.68 -24.49 -31.13
C VAL A 218 -5.20 -25.66 -31.98
N GLU A 219 -6.16 -26.39 -32.56
CA GLU A 219 -5.94 -27.19 -33.75
C GLU A 219 -5.17 -26.27 -34.71
N GLU A 220 -3.89 -26.59 -34.94
CA GLU A 220 -2.97 -25.80 -35.74
C GLU A 220 -3.67 -25.45 -37.06
N PRO A 221 -3.86 -24.16 -37.42
CA PRO A 221 -4.19 -23.82 -38.78
C PRO A 221 -3.08 -24.40 -39.66
N GLU A 222 -3.43 -25.37 -40.49
CA GLU A 222 -2.52 -26.08 -41.38
C GLU A 222 -1.51 -25.12 -42.03
N GLU A 223 -0.24 -25.43 -41.79
CA GLU A 223 1.00 -24.89 -42.38
C GLU A 223 0.82 -23.82 -43.47
N LEU A 224 0.92 -22.54 -43.08
CA LEU A 224 1.28 -21.50 -44.04
C LEU A 224 2.77 -21.69 -44.37
N GLU A 225 3.08 -22.51 -45.38
CA GLU A 225 4.39 -22.65 -46.01
C GLU A 225 4.86 -21.28 -46.50
N TRP A 226 5.53 -20.51 -45.63
CA TRP A 226 6.23 -19.33 -46.05
C TRP A 226 7.56 -19.76 -46.69
N ASP A 227 7.55 -20.02 -48.00
CA ASP A 227 8.75 -20.33 -48.79
C ASP A 227 9.55 -19.05 -49.08
N PRO A 228 10.78 -18.89 -48.54
CA PRO A 228 11.62 -17.71 -48.75
C PRO A 228 12.09 -17.50 -50.20
N ARG A 229 11.77 -18.41 -51.14
CA ARG A 229 12.29 -18.37 -52.53
C ARG A 229 11.46 -17.56 -53.50
N PHE A 230 10.25 -17.11 -53.13
CA PHE A 230 9.38 -16.33 -54.02
C PHE A 230 9.65 -14.81 -53.97
N GLY A 231 10.67 -14.36 -53.23
CA GLY A 231 11.03 -12.93 -53.09
C GLY A 231 12.08 -12.38 -54.07
N LEU A 232 12.52 -13.13 -55.09
CA LEU A 232 13.55 -12.67 -56.03
C LEU A 232 13.14 -12.89 -57.50
N ALA A 233 12.13 -12.17 -57.95
CA ALA A 233 11.90 -11.97 -59.37
C ALA A 233 11.65 -10.48 -59.64
N ASP A 234 12.52 -9.95 -60.50
CA ASP A 234 12.35 -8.73 -61.29
C ASP A 234 12.87 -7.40 -60.73
N SER A 235 14.17 -7.18 -60.88
CA SER A 235 14.70 -5.92 -61.44
C SER A 235 16.22 -6.02 -61.67
N THR A 236 16.64 -6.62 -62.77
CA THR A 236 18.02 -6.42 -63.27
C THR A 236 18.03 -6.44 -64.79
N SER A 237 17.55 -5.34 -65.37
CA SER A 237 17.84 -4.95 -66.74
C SER A 237 18.56 -3.60 -66.73
N ALA A 238 19.71 -3.58 -67.42
CA ALA A 238 20.45 -2.43 -67.93
C ALA A 238 21.62 -1.85 -67.11
N SER A 239 22.81 -2.06 -67.71
CA SER A 239 23.87 -1.06 -67.95
C SER A 239 25.08 -0.99 -66.99
N GLY A 240 26.09 -1.78 -67.36
CA GLY A 240 27.51 -1.42 -67.55
C GLY A 240 28.16 -0.24 -66.82
N GLY A 241 29.31 -0.54 -66.19
CA GLY A 241 30.41 0.42 -65.97
C GLY A 241 31.06 0.35 -64.57
N PRO A 242 32.39 0.14 -64.45
CA PRO A 242 33.07 -0.04 -63.16
C PRO A 242 33.77 1.23 -62.64
N ALA A 243 34.17 1.16 -61.36
CA ALA A 243 35.08 2.03 -60.59
C ALA A 243 34.42 3.13 -59.72
N GLY A 244 34.87 3.22 -58.47
CA GLY A 244 34.69 4.43 -57.66
C GLY A 244 34.58 4.19 -56.14
N VAL A 245 35.70 4.35 -55.45
CA VAL A 245 35.83 4.56 -54.00
C VAL A 245 35.12 5.85 -53.57
N LEU A 246 34.39 5.89 -52.44
CA LEU A 246 34.51 6.90 -51.38
C LEU A 246 33.46 6.79 -50.27
N ALA A 247 33.93 7.17 -49.08
CA ALA A 247 33.24 7.31 -47.80
C ALA A 247 32.10 8.35 -47.81
N GLY A 248 31.19 8.25 -46.84
CA GLY A 248 30.20 9.29 -46.59
C GLY A 248 29.39 9.04 -45.32
N LEU A 249 29.55 9.95 -44.36
CA LEU A 249 28.87 10.05 -43.06
C LEU A 249 27.43 10.59 -43.21
N GLY A 250 26.56 10.30 -42.23
CA GLY A 250 25.28 10.99 -41.97
C GLY A 250 24.27 10.03 -41.36
N ARG A 251 23.97 10.04 -40.04
CA ARG A 251 23.21 11.02 -39.24
C ARG A 251 21.69 10.86 -39.46
N GLU A 252 20.95 11.11 -38.36
CA GLU A 252 19.50 11.29 -38.19
C GLU A 252 18.87 10.06 -37.51
N ASP A 253 18.74 10.07 -36.18
CA ASP A 253 17.68 10.72 -35.39
C ASP A 253 16.30 10.19 -35.80
N ASP A 254 15.78 9.22 -35.06
CA ASP A 254 14.34 8.98 -34.97
C ASP A 254 13.99 8.56 -33.54
N GLU A 255 13.61 9.58 -32.77
CA GLU A 255 12.81 9.44 -31.56
C GLU A 255 11.34 9.26 -31.99
N GLU A 256 10.79 8.05 -31.85
CA GLU A 256 9.34 7.88 -31.84
C GLU A 256 8.83 7.79 -30.40
N SER A 257 8.35 8.95 -29.97
CA SER A 257 7.39 9.15 -28.88
C SER A 257 6.08 8.41 -29.22
N SER A 258 5.66 7.45 -28.38
CA SER A 258 4.29 6.91 -28.43
C SER A 258 3.52 7.48 -27.23
N GLU A 259 2.86 8.61 -27.50
CA GLU A 259 1.91 9.27 -26.62
C GLU A 259 0.56 8.55 -26.62
N ASP A 260 0.02 8.37 -25.41
CA ASP A 260 -1.38 8.54 -25.01
C ASP A 260 -2.48 8.20 -26.04
N GLU A 261 -2.93 6.95 -26.03
CA GLU A 261 -4.31 6.57 -26.37
C GLU A 261 -5.05 6.04 -25.12
N GLU A 262 -5.15 6.87 -24.08
CA GLU A 262 -6.22 6.75 -23.09
C GLU A 262 -7.36 7.68 -23.49
N ASN A 263 -8.38 7.16 -24.18
CA ASN A 263 -9.76 7.62 -23.99
C ASN A 263 -10.80 6.72 -24.67
N HIS A 264 -11.90 6.53 -23.94
CA HIS A 264 -13.26 6.34 -24.46
C HIS A 264 -13.83 4.91 -24.57
N VAL A 265 -14.08 4.28 -23.41
CA VAL A 265 -15.17 3.29 -23.24
C VAL A 265 -15.84 3.46 -21.88
N GLU A 266 -16.52 4.59 -21.67
CA GLU A 266 -17.46 4.79 -20.56
C GLU A 266 -18.74 5.47 -21.06
N ASP A 267 -19.50 4.77 -21.91
CA ASP A 267 -20.96 4.95 -21.96
C ASP A 267 -21.57 3.69 -22.60
N GLU A 268 -22.76 3.29 -22.16
CA GLU A 268 -23.52 2.11 -22.62
C GLU A 268 -23.34 0.80 -21.81
N LEU A 269 -23.68 0.85 -20.52
CA LEU A 269 -24.30 -0.31 -19.83
C LEU A 269 -25.38 0.19 -18.84
N THR A 270 -26.37 0.93 -19.34
CA THR A 270 -27.67 1.08 -18.68
C THR A 270 -28.58 -0.04 -19.18
N LEU A 271 -28.57 -1.19 -18.51
CA LEU A 271 -29.62 -2.20 -18.71
C LEU A 271 -30.78 -1.97 -17.74
N PRO A 272 -32.02 -2.26 -18.17
CA PRO A 272 -33.23 -1.69 -17.61
C PRO A 272 -33.66 -2.43 -16.35
N ILE A 273 -34.16 -1.67 -15.38
CA ILE A 273 -34.97 -2.18 -14.28
C ILE A 273 -36.32 -2.61 -14.88
N GLU A 274 -36.45 -3.88 -15.28
CA GLU A 274 -37.77 -4.47 -15.49
C GLU A 274 -38.36 -4.86 -14.14
N SER A 275 -39.35 -4.06 -13.74
CA SER A 275 -40.30 -4.39 -12.69
C SER A 275 -41.39 -5.28 -13.28
N SER A 276 -41.61 -6.49 -12.75
CA SER A 276 -42.93 -7.14 -12.65
C SER A 276 -42.92 -8.53 -11.98
N PRO A 277 -44.07 -9.03 -11.47
CA PRO A 277 -44.19 -9.41 -10.06
C PRO A 277 -44.53 -10.88 -9.82
N GLY A 278 -44.31 -11.31 -8.57
CA GLY A 278 -45.17 -12.23 -7.81
C GLY A 278 -45.34 -13.67 -8.29
N LEU A 279 -44.84 -14.63 -7.51
CA LEU A 279 -45.58 -15.74 -6.89
C LEU A 279 -44.56 -16.73 -6.32
N PHE A 280 -44.54 -16.93 -5.00
CA PHE A 280 -44.50 -18.27 -4.38
C PHE A 280 -44.68 -18.10 -2.86
N SER A 281 -45.89 -18.43 -2.41
CA SER A 281 -46.21 -18.75 -1.03
C SER A 281 -45.65 -20.12 -0.65
N ALA A 282 -45.00 -20.20 0.51
CA ALA A 282 -45.03 -21.34 1.44
C ALA A 282 -44.49 -20.83 2.79
N SER A 283 -45.36 -20.40 3.71
CA SER A 283 -45.98 -21.22 4.77
C SER A 283 -44.94 -21.88 5.68
N GLY A 284 -44.76 -21.32 6.88
CA GLY A 284 -43.89 -21.82 7.92
C GLY A 284 -44.24 -21.18 9.26
N SER A 285 -45.20 -21.79 9.94
CA SER A 285 -45.78 -21.45 11.25
C SER A 285 -44.73 -21.35 12.37
N GLY A 286 -44.89 -20.38 13.27
CA GLY A 286 -44.06 -20.22 14.47
C GLY A 286 -44.63 -19.18 15.44
N THR A 287 -45.78 -19.50 16.03
CA THR A 287 -46.43 -18.75 17.11
C THR A 287 -45.76 -18.98 18.47
N GLY A 288 -45.61 -17.92 19.28
CA GLY A 288 -45.65 -18.01 20.74
C GLY A 288 -44.51 -17.32 21.49
N ASN A 289 -44.69 -16.05 21.90
CA ASN A 289 -45.08 -15.69 23.27
C ASN A 289 -44.90 -14.18 23.55
N THR A 290 -46.04 -13.50 23.68
CA THR A 290 -46.44 -12.49 24.69
C THR A 290 -45.40 -11.58 25.37
N PRO A 291 -45.63 -10.25 25.32
CA PRO A 291 -45.27 -9.30 26.36
C PRO A 291 -46.50 -8.91 27.20
N ALA A 292 -46.35 -8.73 28.51
CA ALA A 292 -47.32 -7.97 29.31
C ALA A 292 -46.66 -7.38 30.56
N ALA A 293 -46.66 -6.04 30.60
CA ALA A 293 -46.49 -5.24 31.79
C ALA A 293 -47.82 -5.18 32.57
N MET A 294 -47.76 -5.11 33.90
CA MET A 294 -48.67 -4.41 34.81
C MET A 294 -48.10 -4.58 36.22
N ASP A 295 -47.64 -3.54 36.90
CA ASP A 295 -48.35 -2.40 37.49
C ASP A 295 -48.49 -2.60 39.00
N THR A 296 -47.88 -1.64 39.67
CA THR A 296 -47.90 -1.28 41.08
C THR A 296 -49.31 -1.17 41.64
N SER A 297 -49.57 -1.79 42.80
CA SER A 297 -50.64 -1.35 43.67
C SER A 297 -50.21 -1.34 45.13
N ILE A 298 -50.41 -0.15 45.70
CA ILE A 298 -50.34 0.23 47.10
C ILE A 298 -51.56 -0.34 47.83
N GLN A 299 -51.34 -1.12 48.89
CA GLN A 299 -51.87 -0.95 50.25
C GLN A 299 -51.39 -2.10 51.15
#